data_AF-A0AAV1EHC0-F1
#
_entry.id   AF-A0AAV1EHC0-F1
#
_cell.length_a   1.000
_cell.length_b   1.000
_cell.length_c   1.000
_cell.angle_alpha   90.00
_cell.angle_beta   90.00
_cell.angle_gamma   90.00
#
_symmetry.space_group_name_H-M   'P 1'
#
loop_
_entity.id
_entity.type
_entity.pdbx_description
1 polymer ?
#
loop_
_entity_poly.entity_id
_entity_poly.type
_entity_poly.pdbx_seq_one_letter_code
_entity_poly.pdbx_strand_id
1 'polypeptide(L)'
;MTTRNRQIKNFTSNFGPQHPAAHGVSRSVLEMNGEVVERAEPHIGLLQRGTEKLIEYKTYLQALPYSDRSEYVSMMAQEHAYSSAVERLLNCEVPLRAQYIRVLFREITRISNHSLALTTHAMDVGASTPFLWAFEEREKLLEFYERVSGARMHASFIRPGGVAQDLPLGLCRDIDFFTQQFASRIDELEEMLTGNRIWKQRLVDIGTVTAQQAKDWGFSGVMLRGPGVCWDLRRAAPYDVYDQSDPDVPVGTRGDCYDRYCIRIEEMRQSVRIIVQCLNQMPSGIIKADDRKLCPPSRSRMKLSMESIHHFELYTEGFSVPASSTYTAVEAPKGEFGVFLVSNGSNRPYRCKIRAPGFAHLQGLDSMSKHHMPADVVTIIGTQDIVFGEVDR
;
A
#
# COMPACT_ATOMS: atom_id res chain seq x y z
N MET A 1 26.82 -7.00 53.40
CA MET A 1 25.56 -6.61 52.75
C MET A 1 25.60 -7.07 51.30
N THR A 2 25.29 -8.34 51.03
CA THR A 2 25.15 -8.86 49.67
C THR A 2 23.68 -8.79 49.31
N THR A 3 23.27 -7.74 48.61
CA THR A 3 21.96 -7.65 47.97
C THR A 3 21.88 -8.76 46.92
N ARG A 4 21.35 -9.93 47.32
CA ARG A 4 20.84 -10.92 46.37
C ARG A 4 19.63 -10.28 45.68
N ASN A 5 19.87 -9.51 44.62
CA ASN A 5 18.82 -9.22 43.65
C ASN A 5 18.34 -10.57 43.12
N ARG A 6 17.21 -11.05 43.64
CA ARG A 6 16.51 -12.20 43.07
C ARG A 6 16.26 -11.85 41.60
N GLN A 7 16.68 -12.71 40.68
CA GLN A 7 16.30 -12.59 39.28
C GLN A 7 14.77 -12.53 39.23
N ILE A 8 14.26 -11.36 38.84
CA ILE A 8 12.83 -11.15 38.63
C ILE A 8 12.47 -12.06 37.45
N LYS A 9 11.51 -12.97 37.67
CA LYS A 9 11.01 -13.82 36.59
C LYS A 9 10.06 -12.98 35.74
N ASN A 10 10.47 -12.70 34.52
CA ASN A 10 9.63 -12.03 33.54
C ASN A 10 8.41 -12.91 33.22
N PHE A 11 7.24 -12.28 33.12
CA PHE A 11 6.00 -12.95 32.76
C PHE A 11 5.84 -12.89 31.24
N THR A 12 5.68 -14.06 30.62
CA THR A 12 5.46 -14.15 29.17
C THR A 12 3.97 -14.15 28.88
N SER A 13 3.47 -13.15 28.17
CA SER A 13 2.10 -13.09 27.66
C SER A 13 2.07 -13.33 26.16
N ASN A 14 1.15 -14.18 25.71
CA ASN A 14 0.98 -14.45 24.28
C ASN A 14 -0.21 -13.65 23.75
N PHE A 15 0.09 -12.65 22.93
CA PHE A 15 -0.91 -11.97 22.12
C PHE A 15 -1.29 -12.89 20.96
N GLY A 16 -2.39 -13.61 21.15
CA GLY A 16 -2.77 -14.69 20.25
C GLY A 16 -3.30 -14.22 18.89
N PRO A 17 -3.34 -15.14 17.90
CA PRO A 17 -3.82 -14.86 16.55
C PRO A 17 -5.31 -14.49 16.45
N GLN A 18 -6.08 -14.75 17.50
CA GLN A 18 -7.52 -14.46 17.56
C GLN A 18 -7.81 -13.26 18.47
N HIS A 19 -7.04 -12.18 18.30
CA HIS A 19 -7.24 -10.93 19.04
C HIS A 19 -7.73 -9.81 18.09
N PRO A 20 -8.74 -9.00 18.47
CA PRO A 20 -9.26 -7.93 17.61
C PRO A 20 -8.18 -6.95 17.12
N ALA A 21 -7.31 -6.48 18.02
CA ALA A 21 -6.21 -5.56 17.70
C ALA A 21 -5.03 -6.21 16.94
N ALA A 22 -5.10 -7.50 16.63
CA ALA A 22 -4.09 -8.16 15.79
C ALA A 22 -4.34 -7.94 14.28
N HIS A 23 -5.46 -7.32 13.89
CA HIS A 23 -5.85 -7.01 12.50
C HIS A 23 -5.54 -8.12 11.49
N GLY A 24 -5.99 -9.33 11.83
CA GLY A 24 -5.69 -10.53 11.07
C GLY A 24 -5.11 -11.59 11.98
N VAL A 25 -4.03 -12.23 11.54
CA VAL A 25 -3.47 -13.42 12.19
C VAL A 25 -2.02 -13.10 12.59
N SER A 26 -1.87 -12.45 13.74
CA SER A 26 -0.55 -12.12 14.30
C SER A 26 -0.38 -12.77 15.67
N ARG A 27 0.81 -13.31 15.93
CA ARG A 27 1.14 -13.86 17.24
C ARG A 27 2.34 -13.11 17.80
N SER A 28 2.15 -12.30 18.83
CA SER A 28 3.24 -11.57 19.46
C SER A 28 3.46 -12.07 20.88
N VAL A 29 4.64 -12.61 21.17
CA VAL A 29 5.03 -13.03 22.51
C VAL A 29 5.68 -11.84 23.20
N LEU A 30 5.06 -11.36 24.27
CA LEU A 30 5.53 -10.22 25.06
C LEU A 30 6.16 -10.74 26.35
N GLU A 31 7.42 -10.40 26.58
CA GLU A 31 8.07 -10.57 27.88
C GLU A 31 7.85 -9.29 28.68
N MET A 32 7.11 -9.41 29.78
CA MET A 32 6.70 -8.28 30.60
C MET A 32 7.32 -8.36 32.00
N ASN A 33 7.68 -7.19 32.52
CA ASN A 33 8.07 -6.99 33.90
C ASN A 33 7.00 -6.13 34.58
N GLY A 34 6.03 -6.79 35.21
CA GLY A 34 4.79 -6.13 35.64
C GLY A 34 3.96 -5.70 34.43
N GLU A 35 3.77 -4.40 34.27
CA GLU A 35 3.03 -3.79 33.14
C GLU A 35 3.94 -3.31 32.02
N VAL A 36 5.27 -3.30 32.23
CA VAL A 36 6.23 -2.78 31.26
C VAL A 36 6.71 -3.90 30.34
N VAL A 37 6.67 -3.67 29.03
CA VAL A 37 7.19 -4.59 28.03
C VAL A 37 8.71 -4.44 27.93
N GLU A 38 9.45 -5.53 28.18
CA GLU A 38 10.91 -5.57 28.02
C GLU A 38 11.33 -6.09 26.64
N ARG A 39 10.55 -7.02 26.08
CA ARG A 39 10.81 -7.62 24.77
C ARG A 39 9.51 -8.02 24.10
N ALA A 40 9.42 -7.78 22.80
CA ALA A 40 8.31 -8.24 21.96
C ALA A 40 8.81 -9.05 20.79
N GLU A 41 8.37 -10.30 20.69
CA GLU A 41 8.71 -11.21 19.60
C GLU A 41 7.48 -11.47 18.71
N PRO A 42 7.38 -10.80 17.55
CA PRO A 42 6.31 -11.07 16.61
C PRO A 42 6.63 -12.34 15.79
N HIS A 43 5.85 -13.40 16.02
CA HIS A 43 5.82 -14.58 15.17
C HIS A 43 4.91 -14.35 13.96
N ILE A 44 5.53 -14.39 12.79
CA ILE A 44 4.90 -14.26 11.48
C ILE A 44 4.88 -15.61 10.75
N GLY A 45 4.22 -15.67 9.59
CA GLY A 45 4.13 -16.87 8.74
C GLY A 45 2.82 -17.64 8.85
N LEU A 46 1.85 -17.16 9.63
CA LEU A 46 0.54 -17.81 9.78
C LEU A 46 -0.32 -17.65 8.53
N LEU A 47 -0.07 -16.61 7.71
CA LEU A 47 -0.76 -16.37 6.45
C LEU A 47 0.11 -16.67 5.22
N GLN A 48 1.26 -17.33 5.42
CA GLN A 48 2.22 -17.66 4.36
C GLN A 48 1.61 -18.62 3.35
N ARG A 49 1.51 -18.20 2.09
CA ARG A 49 0.91 -19.00 0.99
C ARG A 49 1.91 -19.48 -0.05
N GLY A 50 3.17 -19.07 0.03
CA GLY A 50 4.18 -19.35 -0.99
C GLY A 50 3.86 -18.65 -2.31
N THR A 51 3.38 -17.40 -2.23
CA THR A 51 2.98 -16.57 -3.37
C THR A 51 4.12 -16.39 -4.37
N GLU A 52 5.32 -16.07 -3.88
CA GLU A 52 6.53 -15.93 -4.70
C GLU A 52 6.86 -17.21 -5.47
N LYS A 53 6.61 -18.38 -4.86
CA LYS A 53 6.85 -19.67 -5.51
C LYS A 53 5.80 -19.99 -6.57
N LEU A 54 4.54 -19.62 -6.32
CA LEU A 54 3.46 -19.79 -7.29
C LEU A 54 3.68 -18.90 -8.52
N ILE A 55 4.21 -17.69 -8.35
CA ILE A 55 4.53 -16.77 -9.45
C ILE A 55 5.52 -17.39 -10.44
N GLU A 56 6.53 -18.14 -9.98
CA GLU A 56 7.52 -18.81 -10.84
C GLU A 56 6.88 -19.81 -11.83
N TYR A 57 5.72 -20.38 -11.50
CA TYR A 57 5.03 -21.35 -12.35
C TYR A 57 3.98 -20.73 -13.29
N LYS A 58 3.75 -19.42 -13.21
CA LYS A 58 2.72 -18.70 -13.97
C LYS A 58 3.33 -17.75 -14.98
N THR A 59 2.59 -17.40 -16.02
CA THR A 59 3.03 -16.36 -16.96
C THR A 59 2.91 -14.97 -16.33
N TYR A 60 3.58 -13.96 -16.88
CA TYR A 60 3.55 -12.61 -16.32
C TYR A 60 2.13 -12.04 -16.12
N LEU A 61 1.21 -12.30 -17.05
CA LEU A 61 -0.18 -11.86 -16.95
C LEU A 61 -0.96 -12.67 -15.90
N GLN A 62 -0.73 -13.98 -15.80
CA GLN A 62 -1.36 -14.84 -14.79
C GLN A 62 -0.82 -14.59 -13.39
N ALA A 63 0.41 -14.10 -13.27
CA ALA A 63 1.04 -13.76 -12.00
C ALA A 63 0.52 -12.43 -11.42
N LEU A 64 -0.04 -11.55 -12.25
CA LEU A 64 -0.52 -10.23 -11.83
C LEU A 64 -1.48 -10.25 -10.62
N PRO A 65 -2.50 -11.11 -10.56
CA PRO A 65 -3.42 -11.12 -9.42
C PRO A 65 -2.80 -11.57 -8.08
N TYR A 66 -1.56 -12.10 -8.08
CA TYR A 66 -0.85 -12.34 -6.83
C TYR A 66 -0.34 -11.04 -6.21
N SER A 67 -0.03 -10.03 -7.03
CA SER A 67 0.31 -8.70 -6.52
C SER A 67 -0.88 -8.12 -5.76
N ASP A 68 -2.07 -8.03 -6.37
CA ASP A 68 -3.32 -7.58 -5.73
C ASP A 68 -3.70 -8.19 -4.39
N ARG A 69 -3.31 -9.45 -4.22
CA ARG A 69 -3.67 -10.26 -3.04
C ARG A 69 -2.60 -10.22 -1.97
N SER A 70 -1.42 -9.68 -2.27
CA SER A 70 -0.36 -9.53 -1.27
C SER A 70 -0.81 -8.53 -0.21
N GLU A 71 -1.11 -7.29 -0.58
CA GLU A 71 -1.79 -6.33 0.31
C GLU A 71 -3.18 -6.02 -0.26
N TYR A 72 -4.20 -6.62 0.36
CA TYR A 72 -5.58 -6.56 -0.12
C TYR A 72 -6.28 -5.20 0.07
N VAL A 73 -5.57 -4.19 0.59
CA VAL A 73 -6.09 -2.83 0.80
C VAL A 73 -5.67 -1.89 -0.32
N SER A 74 -4.43 -2.01 -0.82
CA SER A 74 -3.87 -1.12 -1.84
C SER A 74 -3.59 -1.80 -3.18
N MET A 75 -4.59 -2.50 -3.70
CA MET A 75 -4.50 -3.39 -4.87
C MET A 75 -3.84 -2.72 -6.09
N MET A 76 -4.40 -1.58 -6.55
CA MET A 76 -3.88 -0.89 -7.74
C MET A 76 -2.43 -0.39 -7.56
N ALA A 77 -2.00 -0.06 -6.34
CA ALA A 77 -0.62 0.35 -6.09
C ALA A 77 0.36 -0.82 -6.29
N GLN A 78 -0.05 -2.04 -5.95
CA GLN A 78 0.75 -3.25 -6.14
C GLN A 78 0.72 -3.74 -7.59
N GLU A 79 -0.43 -3.70 -8.26
CA GLU A 79 -0.51 -3.96 -9.71
C GLU A 79 0.41 -3.00 -10.47
N HIS A 80 0.43 -1.74 -10.06
CA HIS A 80 1.28 -0.71 -10.65
C HIS A 80 2.76 -1.00 -10.46
N ALA A 81 3.19 -1.36 -9.25
CA ALA A 81 4.59 -1.70 -9.02
C ALA A 81 5.03 -2.94 -9.80
N TYR A 82 4.18 -3.96 -9.88
CA TYR A 82 4.44 -5.16 -10.67
C TYR A 82 4.48 -4.86 -12.18
N SER A 83 3.50 -4.11 -12.70
CA SER A 83 3.46 -3.72 -14.12
C SER A 83 4.63 -2.82 -14.51
N SER A 84 5.00 -1.86 -13.67
CA SER A 84 6.19 -1.01 -13.85
C SER A 84 7.48 -1.83 -13.89
N ALA A 85 7.59 -2.88 -13.06
CA ALA A 85 8.73 -3.80 -13.09
C ALA A 85 8.87 -4.53 -14.44
N VAL A 86 7.74 -5.02 -14.96
CA VAL A 86 7.68 -5.72 -16.24
C VAL A 86 7.90 -4.76 -17.41
N GLU A 87 7.35 -3.55 -17.35
CA GLU A 87 7.53 -2.50 -18.37
C GLU A 87 8.99 -2.06 -18.50
N ARG A 88 9.71 -1.92 -17.38
CA ARG A 88 11.16 -1.64 -17.39
C ARG A 88 11.98 -2.80 -17.97
N LEU A 89 11.55 -4.05 -17.79
CA LEU A 89 12.24 -5.21 -18.43
C LEU A 89 11.99 -5.26 -19.94
N LEU A 90 10.81 -4.80 -20.39
CA LEU A 90 10.42 -4.78 -21.80
C LEU A 90 10.86 -3.52 -22.54
N ASN A 91 11.31 -2.48 -21.84
CA ASN A 91 11.56 -1.13 -22.39
C ASN A 91 10.36 -0.59 -23.18
N CYS A 92 9.15 -0.78 -22.63
CA CYS A 92 7.90 -0.34 -23.26
C CYS A 92 7.46 1.00 -22.67
N GLU A 93 7.09 1.95 -23.54
CA GLU A 93 6.51 3.24 -23.13
C GLU A 93 4.99 3.14 -23.02
N VAL A 94 4.47 3.55 -21.87
CA VAL A 94 3.03 3.58 -21.60
C VAL A 94 2.44 4.89 -22.10
N PRO A 95 1.29 4.89 -22.80
CA PRO A 95 0.70 6.12 -23.32
C PRO A 95 0.25 7.07 -22.20
N LEU A 96 0.32 8.38 -22.46
CA LEU A 96 0.04 9.43 -21.47
C LEU A 96 -1.32 9.27 -20.78
N ARG A 97 -2.38 8.96 -21.52
CA ARG A 97 -3.72 8.74 -20.93
C ARG A 97 -3.72 7.60 -19.91
N ALA A 98 -3.03 6.50 -20.21
CA ALA A 98 -2.93 5.37 -19.28
C ALA A 98 -2.15 5.74 -18.01
N GLN A 99 -1.11 6.56 -18.13
CA GLN A 99 -0.36 7.06 -16.99
C GLN A 99 -1.24 7.94 -16.07
N TYR A 100 -2.03 8.87 -16.64
CA TYR A 100 -3.00 9.66 -15.87
C TYR A 100 -4.05 8.80 -15.15
N ILE A 101 -4.60 7.79 -15.84
CA ILE A 101 -5.56 6.85 -15.24
C ILE A 101 -4.91 6.08 -14.08
N ARG A 102 -3.67 5.62 -14.24
CA ARG A 102 -2.91 4.94 -13.17
C ARG A 102 -2.73 5.85 -11.96
N VAL A 103 -2.27 7.08 -12.15
CA VAL A 103 -2.10 8.06 -11.06
C VAL A 103 -3.43 8.32 -10.35
N LEU A 104 -4.51 8.54 -11.10
CA LEU A 104 -5.85 8.76 -10.56
C LEU A 104 -6.30 7.61 -9.63
N PHE A 105 -6.23 6.36 -10.09
CA PHE A 105 -6.64 5.22 -9.25
C PHE A 105 -5.66 4.92 -8.12
N ARG A 106 -4.38 5.25 -8.26
CA ARG A 106 -3.41 5.11 -7.16
C ARG A 106 -3.69 6.08 -6.03
N GLU A 107 -4.07 7.33 -6.33
CA GLU A 107 -4.47 8.28 -5.30
C GLU A 107 -5.83 7.93 -4.67
N ILE A 108 -6.79 7.42 -5.46
CA ILE A 108 -8.02 6.83 -4.89
C ILE A 108 -7.69 5.66 -3.95
N THR A 109 -6.76 4.80 -4.35
CA THR A 109 -6.27 3.69 -3.52
C THR A 109 -5.61 4.19 -2.25
N ARG A 110 -4.85 5.29 -2.33
CA ARG A 110 -4.20 5.93 -1.18
C ARG A 110 -5.22 6.44 -0.18
N ILE A 111 -6.27 7.11 -0.64
CA ILE A 111 -7.39 7.55 0.21
C ILE A 111 -8.06 6.33 0.88
N SER A 112 -8.36 5.28 0.12
CA SER A 112 -8.98 4.05 0.64
C SER A 112 -8.12 3.34 1.68
N ASN A 113 -6.79 3.37 1.53
CA ASN A 113 -5.87 2.76 2.48
C ASN A 113 -5.75 3.60 3.75
N HIS A 114 -5.51 4.90 3.64
CA HIS A 114 -5.42 5.78 4.81
C HIS A 114 -6.73 5.84 5.60
N SER A 115 -7.89 5.81 4.93
CA SER A 115 -9.18 5.77 5.62
C SER A 115 -9.33 4.49 6.45
N LEU A 116 -8.92 3.34 5.92
CA LEU A 116 -8.89 2.09 6.68
C LEU A 116 -7.86 2.15 7.82
N ALA A 117 -6.63 2.55 7.54
CA ALA A 117 -5.54 2.57 8.52
C ALA A 117 -5.84 3.50 9.71
N LEU A 118 -6.36 4.70 9.44
CA LEU A 118 -6.71 5.66 10.48
C LEU A 118 -7.86 5.17 11.36
N THR A 119 -8.89 4.58 10.74
CA THR A 119 -10.09 4.20 11.47
C THR A 119 -9.99 2.88 12.20
N THR A 120 -9.25 1.91 11.66
CA THR A 120 -8.92 0.67 12.38
C THR A 120 -8.04 0.98 13.59
N HIS A 121 -7.03 1.84 13.42
CA HIS A 121 -6.24 2.34 14.54
C HIS A 121 -7.09 3.10 15.57
N ALA A 122 -8.03 3.94 15.12
CA ALA A 122 -8.97 4.62 16.02
C ALA A 122 -9.84 3.62 16.80
N MET A 123 -10.33 2.57 16.14
CA MET A 123 -11.13 1.51 16.75
C MET A 123 -10.34 0.73 17.80
N ASP A 124 -9.07 0.42 17.55
CA ASP A 124 -8.21 -0.29 18.52
C ASP A 124 -7.97 0.50 19.80
N VAL A 125 -7.84 1.83 19.67
CA VAL A 125 -7.69 2.73 20.82
C VAL A 125 -9.03 2.91 21.55
N GLY A 126 -10.16 2.69 20.86
CA GLY A 126 -11.51 2.67 21.43
C GLY A 126 -12.52 3.60 20.76
N ALA A 127 -12.17 4.33 19.71
CA ALA A 127 -13.07 5.21 18.97
C ALA A 127 -13.73 4.49 17.79
N SER A 128 -14.99 4.09 17.95
CA SER A 128 -15.73 3.31 16.95
C SER A 128 -16.49 4.16 15.92
N THR A 129 -16.84 5.41 16.22
CA THR A 129 -17.62 6.25 15.29
C THR A 129 -16.89 6.62 14.00
N PRO A 130 -15.59 6.99 14.00
CA PRO A 130 -14.89 7.36 12.77
C PRO A 130 -14.83 6.19 11.78
N PHE A 131 -14.77 4.96 12.29
CA PHE A 131 -14.76 3.74 11.50
C PHE A 131 -16.00 3.60 10.62
N LEU A 132 -17.19 3.81 11.17
CA LEU A 132 -18.42 3.71 10.39
C LEU A 132 -18.50 4.81 9.31
N TRP A 133 -18.11 6.04 9.65
CA TRP A 133 -18.12 7.16 8.70
C TRP A 133 -17.15 6.96 7.54
N ALA A 134 -15.91 6.55 7.82
CA ALA A 134 -14.93 6.34 6.76
C ALA A 134 -15.27 5.13 5.88
N PHE A 135 -15.92 4.10 6.44
CA PHE A 135 -16.34 2.94 5.65
C PHE A 135 -17.47 3.28 4.67
N GLU A 136 -18.35 4.25 4.98
CA GLU A 136 -19.31 4.78 4.02
C GLU A 136 -18.58 5.42 2.82
N GLU A 137 -17.58 6.27 3.07
CA GLU A 137 -16.81 6.88 1.99
C GLU A 137 -15.98 5.86 1.21
N ARG A 138 -15.44 4.84 1.91
CA ARG A 138 -14.74 3.73 1.28
C ARG A 138 -15.66 2.90 0.38
N GLU A 139 -16.93 2.72 0.74
CA GLU A 139 -17.92 2.04 -0.11
C GLU A 139 -18.09 2.75 -1.44
N LYS A 140 -18.19 4.09 -1.42
CA LYS A 140 -18.26 4.92 -2.65
C LYS A 140 -17.02 4.75 -3.52
N LEU A 141 -15.83 4.66 -2.92
CA LEU A 141 -14.59 4.38 -3.66
C LEU A 141 -14.58 2.98 -4.28
N LEU A 142 -15.10 1.97 -3.58
CA LEU A 142 -15.21 0.61 -4.11
C LEU A 142 -16.23 0.51 -5.25
N GLU A 143 -17.27 1.37 -5.28
CA GLU A 143 -18.17 1.49 -6.42
C GLU A 143 -17.42 1.96 -7.69
N PHE A 144 -16.48 2.90 -7.55
CA PHE A 144 -15.62 3.30 -8.68
C PHE A 144 -14.77 2.13 -9.19
N TYR A 145 -14.29 1.26 -8.30
CA TYR A 145 -13.52 0.07 -8.70
C TYR A 145 -14.38 -0.92 -9.45
N GLU A 146 -15.62 -1.12 -8.98
CA GLU A 146 -16.60 -1.99 -9.61
C GLU A 146 -16.95 -1.49 -11.01
N ARG A 147 -17.21 -0.20 -11.17
CA ARG A 147 -17.55 0.39 -12.48
C ARG A 147 -16.44 0.25 -13.51
N VAL A 148 -15.18 0.23 -13.06
CA VAL A 148 -14.00 0.23 -13.93
C VAL A 148 -13.52 -1.18 -14.25
N SER A 149 -13.54 -2.08 -13.27
CA SER A 149 -12.98 -3.43 -13.39
C SER A 149 -14.03 -4.54 -13.38
N GLY A 150 -15.24 -4.26 -12.88
CA GLY A 150 -16.27 -5.25 -12.57
C GLY A 150 -16.10 -5.92 -11.20
N ALA A 151 -15.01 -5.63 -10.47
CA ALA A 151 -14.76 -6.16 -9.15
C ALA A 151 -14.59 -5.02 -8.13
N ARG A 152 -15.10 -5.23 -6.92
CA ARG A 152 -15.06 -4.22 -5.86
C ARG A 152 -13.67 -4.07 -5.23
N MET A 153 -12.98 -5.20 -5.03
CA MET A 153 -11.63 -5.21 -4.48
C MET A 153 -10.58 -5.61 -5.53
N HIS A 154 -10.38 -6.90 -5.78
CA HIS A 154 -9.32 -7.36 -6.68
C HIS A 154 -9.67 -7.05 -8.15
N ALA A 155 -9.10 -5.96 -8.68
CA ALA A 155 -9.48 -5.38 -9.96
C ALA A 155 -8.75 -5.99 -11.17
N SER A 156 -7.48 -6.37 -11.04
CA SER A 156 -6.60 -6.78 -12.15
C SER A 156 -6.61 -5.78 -13.32
N PHE A 157 -6.65 -4.49 -12.99
CA PHE A 157 -6.98 -3.40 -13.91
C PHE A 157 -5.74 -2.78 -14.54
N ILE A 158 -4.74 -2.45 -13.75
CA ILE A 158 -3.43 -2.02 -14.22
C ILE A 158 -2.69 -3.26 -14.68
N ARG A 159 -2.20 -3.25 -15.92
CA ARG A 159 -1.52 -4.40 -16.54
C ARG A 159 -0.21 -3.93 -17.16
N PRO A 160 0.78 -4.82 -17.34
CA PRO A 160 1.97 -4.51 -18.13
C PRO A 160 1.55 -4.00 -19.53
N GLY A 161 2.00 -2.80 -19.89
CA GLY A 161 1.65 -2.10 -21.13
C GLY A 161 0.49 -1.11 -21.02
N GLY A 162 0.01 -0.80 -19.81
CA GLY A 162 -0.99 0.25 -19.58
C GLY A 162 -2.15 -0.19 -18.69
N VAL A 163 -3.36 -0.09 -19.22
CA VAL A 163 -4.60 -0.33 -18.48
C VAL A 163 -5.49 -1.33 -19.23
N ALA A 164 -6.25 -2.16 -18.50
CA ALA A 164 -7.08 -3.21 -19.08
C ALA A 164 -8.20 -2.68 -19.99
N GLN A 165 -8.94 -1.67 -19.51
CA GLN A 165 -10.09 -1.05 -20.17
C GLN A 165 -10.09 0.46 -19.91
N ASP A 166 -10.78 1.23 -20.75
CA ASP A 166 -10.90 2.69 -20.57
C ASP A 166 -11.97 3.00 -19.52
N LEU A 167 -11.96 4.22 -19.02
CA LEU A 167 -12.95 4.70 -18.06
C LEU A 167 -14.36 4.69 -18.69
N PRO A 168 -15.39 4.22 -17.96
CA PRO A 168 -16.77 4.34 -18.42
C PRO A 168 -17.20 5.81 -18.50
N LEU A 169 -18.11 6.10 -19.43
CA LEU A 169 -18.64 7.45 -19.63
C LEU A 169 -19.33 7.95 -18.36
N GLY A 170 -19.01 9.16 -17.92
CA GLY A 170 -19.60 9.79 -16.74
C GLY A 170 -18.80 9.63 -15.45
N LEU A 171 -17.90 8.64 -15.35
CA LEU A 171 -17.18 8.36 -14.11
C LEU A 171 -16.35 9.54 -13.59
N CYS A 172 -15.72 10.30 -14.48
CA CYS A 172 -14.91 11.46 -14.10
C CYS A 172 -15.73 12.49 -13.30
N ARG A 173 -16.98 12.73 -13.69
CA ARG A 173 -17.89 13.67 -13.01
C ARG A 173 -18.29 13.17 -11.62
N ASP A 174 -18.49 11.86 -11.49
CA ASP A 174 -18.85 11.25 -10.21
C ASP A 174 -17.67 11.28 -9.23
N ILE A 175 -16.44 11.10 -9.73
CA ILE A 175 -15.22 11.26 -8.92
C ILE A 175 -15.06 12.74 -8.50
N ASP A 176 -15.29 13.70 -9.41
CA ASP A 176 -15.26 15.12 -9.08
C ASP A 176 -16.26 15.45 -7.95
N PHE A 177 -17.50 14.97 -8.05
CA PHE A 177 -18.52 15.17 -7.03
C PHE A 177 -18.11 14.55 -5.68
N PHE A 178 -17.54 13.34 -5.71
CA PHE A 178 -17.01 12.70 -4.50
C PHE A 178 -15.89 13.53 -3.85
N THR A 179 -14.94 14.04 -4.62
CA THR A 179 -13.81 14.82 -4.06
C THR A 179 -14.27 16.09 -3.32
N GLN A 180 -15.31 16.75 -3.81
CA GLN A 180 -15.89 17.94 -3.17
C GLN A 180 -16.49 17.61 -1.80
N GLN A 181 -17.19 16.48 -1.68
CA GLN A 181 -17.79 16.03 -0.43
C GLN A 181 -16.76 15.43 0.53
N PHE A 182 -15.76 14.74 0.00
CA PHE A 182 -14.76 14.05 0.81
C PHE A 182 -13.90 15.03 1.60
N ALA A 183 -13.66 16.24 1.09
CA ALA A 183 -12.93 17.28 1.82
C ALA A 183 -13.59 17.59 3.18
N SER A 184 -14.91 17.82 3.22
CA SER A 184 -15.63 18.04 4.49
C SER A 184 -15.62 16.81 5.41
N ARG A 185 -15.58 15.60 4.84
CA ARG A 185 -15.50 14.37 5.65
C ARG A 185 -14.15 14.21 6.34
N ILE A 186 -13.06 14.63 5.70
CA ILE A 186 -11.74 14.66 6.35
C ILE A 186 -11.77 15.62 7.54
N ASP A 187 -12.40 16.78 7.39
CA ASP A 187 -12.49 17.79 8.45
C ASP A 187 -13.32 17.27 9.65
N GLU A 188 -14.44 16.58 9.40
CA GLU A 188 -15.24 15.91 10.43
C GLU A 188 -14.44 14.84 11.19
N LEU A 189 -13.61 14.04 10.47
CA LEU A 189 -12.73 13.05 11.09
C LEU A 189 -11.63 13.72 11.94
N GLU A 190 -11.10 14.84 11.48
CA GLU A 190 -10.07 15.61 12.18
C GLU A 190 -10.63 16.25 13.46
N GLU A 191 -11.82 16.84 13.39
CA GLU A 191 -12.49 17.47 14.54
C GLU A 191 -12.67 16.48 15.70
N MET A 192 -13.07 15.24 15.39
CA MET A 192 -13.30 14.20 16.38
C MET A 192 -12.01 13.65 17.03
N LEU A 193 -10.91 13.61 16.30
CA LEU A 193 -9.69 12.89 16.71
C LEU A 193 -8.54 13.85 17.07
N THR A 194 -8.19 14.80 16.21
CA THR A 194 -6.99 15.65 16.35
C THR A 194 -7.06 16.55 17.56
N GLY A 195 -8.23 17.11 17.87
CA GLY A 195 -8.45 17.96 19.05
C GLY A 195 -8.62 17.18 20.35
N ASN A 196 -8.89 15.88 20.27
CA ASN A 196 -9.28 15.08 21.42
C ASN A 196 -8.11 14.83 22.38
N ARG A 197 -8.30 15.18 23.66
CA ARG A 197 -7.31 14.97 24.72
C ARG A 197 -6.94 13.50 24.90
N ILE A 198 -7.93 12.60 24.84
CA ILE A 198 -7.71 11.15 25.04
C ILE A 198 -6.83 10.62 23.89
N TRP A 199 -7.13 11.04 22.66
CA TRP A 199 -6.37 10.64 21.48
C TRP A 199 -4.90 11.09 21.58
N LYS A 200 -4.65 12.34 21.96
CA LYS A 200 -3.29 12.84 22.20
C LYS A 200 -2.57 12.07 23.31
N GLN A 201 -3.23 11.83 24.44
CA GLN A 201 -2.63 11.07 25.55
C GLN A 201 -2.23 9.64 25.16
N ARG A 202 -2.92 9.05 24.18
CA ARG A 202 -2.67 7.68 23.71
C ARG A 202 -1.70 7.60 22.53
N LEU A 203 -1.15 8.72 22.04
CA LEU A 203 -0.30 8.73 20.84
C LEU A 203 0.94 9.59 20.93
N VAL A 204 0.89 10.67 21.71
CA VAL A 204 2.05 11.54 21.94
C VAL A 204 3.07 10.78 22.79
N ASP A 205 4.34 10.85 22.41
CA ASP A 205 5.47 10.16 23.05
C ASP A 205 5.40 8.61 23.03
N ILE A 206 4.54 8.03 22.18
CA ILE A 206 4.45 6.57 22.00
C ILE A 206 5.13 6.14 20.71
N GLY A 207 5.92 5.06 20.78
CA GLY A 207 6.53 4.44 19.62
C GLY A 207 7.48 5.38 18.87
N THR A 208 8.18 6.23 19.61
CA THR A 208 9.11 7.22 19.07
C THR A 208 10.26 6.53 18.33
N VAL A 209 10.60 7.03 17.15
CA VAL A 209 11.67 6.48 16.32
C VAL A 209 12.56 7.62 15.90
N THR A 210 13.88 7.46 16.05
CA THR A 210 14.83 8.48 15.57
C THR A 210 15.06 8.34 14.05
N ALA A 211 15.41 9.44 13.39
CA ALA A 211 15.68 9.44 11.95
C ALA A 211 16.84 8.48 11.54
N GLN A 212 17.80 8.24 12.43
CA GLN A 212 18.89 7.29 12.18
C GLN A 212 18.38 5.85 12.27
N GLN A 213 17.66 5.49 13.35
CA GLN A 213 17.06 4.16 13.50
C GLN A 213 16.11 3.83 12.35
N ALA A 214 15.29 4.78 11.90
CA ALA A 214 14.39 4.58 10.77
C ALA A 214 15.15 4.20 9.48
N LYS A 215 16.32 4.80 9.25
CA LYS A 215 17.18 4.46 8.10
C LYS A 215 17.86 3.10 8.27
N ASP A 216 18.41 2.84 9.44
CA ASP A 216 19.15 1.60 9.73
C ASP A 216 18.25 0.35 9.64
N TRP A 217 16.98 0.47 10.06
CA TRP A 217 15.99 -0.60 9.96
C TRP A 217 15.28 -0.66 8.60
N GLY A 218 15.59 0.26 7.68
CA GLY A 218 15.01 0.28 6.34
C GLY A 218 13.52 0.63 6.32
N PHE A 219 13.04 1.44 7.29
CA PHE A 219 11.69 1.98 7.26
C PHE A 219 11.49 2.90 6.06
N SER A 220 10.26 2.92 5.56
CA SER A 220 9.85 3.73 4.41
C SER A 220 8.47 4.34 4.62
N GLY A 221 8.11 5.33 3.79
CA GLY A 221 6.80 5.98 3.81
C GLY A 221 6.56 6.82 5.05
N VAL A 222 5.36 6.69 5.62
CA VAL A 222 4.92 7.45 6.80
C VAL A 222 5.86 7.23 7.99
N MET A 223 6.37 6.02 8.18
CA MET A 223 7.30 5.69 9.28
C MET A 223 8.64 6.42 9.17
N LEU A 224 9.11 6.67 7.94
CA LEU A 224 10.35 7.41 7.68
C LEU A 224 10.11 8.93 7.75
N ARG A 225 8.95 9.40 7.30
CA ARG A 225 8.57 10.83 7.31
C ARG A 225 8.18 11.35 8.70
N GLY A 226 7.72 10.48 9.61
CA GLY A 226 7.44 10.81 11.01
C GLY A 226 8.58 11.54 11.73
N PRO A 227 9.82 11.02 11.74
CA PRO A 227 10.95 11.64 12.44
C PRO A 227 11.64 12.79 11.69
N GLY A 228 11.04 13.36 10.64
CA GLY A 228 11.60 14.52 9.95
C GLY A 228 12.36 14.24 8.66
N VAL A 229 12.42 13.00 8.17
CA VAL A 229 13.13 12.68 6.93
C VAL A 229 12.22 12.98 5.73
N CYS A 230 12.54 14.01 4.96
CA CYS A 230 11.84 14.36 3.73
C CYS A 230 12.20 13.38 2.60
N TRP A 231 11.48 12.27 2.51
CA TRP A 231 11.65 11.25 1.47
C TRP A 231 10.30 10.69 1.02
N ASP A 232 10.01 10.82 -0.27
CA ASP A 232 8.86 10.25 -0.96
C ASP A 232 9.30 9.93 -2.39
N LEU A 233 9.09 8.69 -2.86
CA LEU A 233 9.50 8.29 -4.20
C LEU A 233 8.79 9.08 -5.29
N ARG A 234 7.56 9.56 -5.06
CA ARG A 234 6.81 10.35 -6.04
C ARG A 234 7.51 11.65 -6.42
N ARG A 235 8.33 12.19 -5.50
CA ARG A 235 9.11 13.43 -5.72
C ARG A 235 10.59 13.16 -5.96
N ALA A 236 11.17 12.18 -5.28
CA ALA A 236 12.60 11.89 -5.38
C ALA A 236 12.95 11.11 -6.66
N ALA A 237 12.09 10.18 -7.07
CA ALA A 237 12.24 9.35 -8.25
C ALA A 237 10.88 9.23 -8.96
N PRO A 238 10.37 10.34 -9.51
CA PRO A 238 9.04 10.40 -10.09
C PRO A 238 8.88 9.37 -11.22
N TYR A 239 7.66 8.86 -11.32
CA TYR A 239 7.24 7.89 -12.32
C TYR A 239 5.85 8.28 -12.82
N ASP A 240 5.47 7.78 -14.00
CA ASP A 240 4.25 8.22 -14.70
C ASP A 240 4.17 9.76 -14.77
N VAL A 241 3.07 10.35 -14.29
CA VAL A 241 2.75 11.78 -14.39
C VAL A 241 2.95 12.53 -13.07
N TYR A 242 3.60 11.91 -12.07
CA TYR A 242 3.85 12.61 -10.79
C TYR A 242 4.75 13.84 -10.92
N ASP A 243 5.54 13.92 -12.00
CA ASP A 243 6.32 15.11 -12.37
C ASP A 243 5.48 16.38 -12.59
N GLN A 244 4.20 16.24 -12.95
CA GLN A 244 3.35 17.37 -13.32
C GLN A 244 2.44 17.84 -12.18
N SER A 245 2.27 17.04 -11.12
CA SER A 245 1.30 17.28 -10.05
C SER A 245 1.87 17.94 -8.79
N ASP A 246 3.19 18.16 -8.69
CA ASP A 246 3.90 18.81 -7.58
C ASP A 246 3.27 18.54 -6.19
N PRO A 247 3.37 17.31 -5.66
CA PRO A 247 2.79 16.97 -4.36
C PRO A 247 3.57 17.62 -3.20
N ASP A 248 2.86 18.33 -2.33
CA ASP A 248 3.41 18.78 -1.04
C ASP A 248 3.50 17.56 -0.11
N VAL A 249 4.72 17.20 0.30
CA VAL A 249 4.95 15.99 1.11
C VAL A 249 4.94 16.38 2.60
N PRO A 250 3.99 15.87 3.40
CA PRO A 250 3.95 16.13 4.83
C PRO A 250 5.05 15.37 5.58
N VAL A 251 5.66 16.03 6.55
CA VAL A 251 6.80 15.53 7.33
C VAL A 251 6.57 15.86 8.81
N GLY A 252 6.81 14.88 9.69
CA GLY A 252 6.67 15.02 11.14
C GLY A 252 7.93 15.59 11.78
N THR A 253 7.92 15.73 13.12
CA THR A 253 9.04 16.35 13.85
C THR A 253 9.61 15.45 14.93
N ARG A 254 8.77 14.74 15.68
CA ARG A 254 9.16 13.93 16.85
C ARG A 254 9.30 12.45 16.50
N GLY A 255 8.57 11.99 15.49
CA GLY A 255 8.56 10.57 15.10
C GLY A 255 7.56 9.70 15.86
N ASP A 256 6.68 10.33 16.64
CA ASP A 256 5.65 9.68 17.44
C ASP A 256 4.50 9.12 16.60
N CYS A 257 3.68 8.28 17.21
CA CYS A 257 2.42 7.80 16.64
C CYS A 257 1.48 8.95 16.20
N TYR A 258 1.46 10.08 16.93
CA TYR A 258 0.63 11.23 16.59
C TYR A 258 1.07 11.94 15.30
N ASP A 259 2.38 12.15 15.10
CA ASP A 259 2.91 12.76 13.88
C ASP A 259 2.58 11.90 12.65
N ARG A 260 2.68 10.57 12.78
CA ARG A 260 2.30 9.62 11.71
C ARG A 260 0.82 9.70 11.36
N TYR A 261 -0.03 9.89 12.37
CA TYR A 261 -1.46 10.12 12.19
C TYR A 261 -1.73 11.42 11.41
N CYS A 262 -1.08 12.53 11.79
CA CYS A 262 -1.22 13.82 11.10
C CYS A 262 -0.75 13.73 9.63
N ILE A 263 0.38 13.07 9.37
CA ILE A 263 0.91 12.84 8.02
C ILE A 263 -0.12 12.13 7.13
N ARG A 264 -0.82 11.11 7.65
CA ARG A 264 -1.85 10.38 6.89
C ARG A 264 -3.06 11.26 6.54
N ILE A 265 -3.48 12.14 7.45
CA ILE A 265 -4.56 13.09 7.17
C ILE A 265 -4.15 14.09 6.10
N GLU A 266 -2.96 14.65 6.21
CA GLU A 266 -2.43 15.58 5.19
C GLU A 266 -2.25 14.87 3.85
N GLU A 267 -1.79 13.62 3.82
CA GLU A 267 -1.73 12.82 2.59
C GLU A 267 -3.09 12.57 1.95
N MET A 268 -4.16 12.37 2.72
CA MET A 268 -5.51 12.29 2.15
C MET A 268 -5.89 13.60 1.46
N ARG A 269 -5.59 14.76 2.05
CA ARG A 269 -5.83 16.07 1.43
C ARG A 269 -5.04 16.27 0.14
N GLN A 270 -3.76 15.87 0.14
CA GLN A 270 -2.92 15.94 -1.04
C GLN A 270 -3.39 14.98 -2.14
N SER A 271 -3.83 13.77 -1.78
CA SER A 271 -4.45 12.82 -2.71
C SER A 271 -5.66 13.44 -3.42
N VAL A 272 -6.54 14.12 -2.68
CA VAL A 272 -7.70 14.83 -3.24
C VAL A 272 -7.26 15.90 -4.24
N ARG A 273 -6.24 16.70 -3.89
CA ARG A 273 -5.70 17.73 -4.80
C ARG A 273 -5.15 17.12 -6.10
N ILE A 274 -4.41 16.02 -6.01
CA ILE A 274 -3.85 15.32 -7.18
C ILE A 274 -4.98 14.76 -8.05
N ILE A 275 -6.03 14.20 -7.45
CA ILE A 275 -7.20 13.68 -8.19
C ILE A 275 -7.85 14.82 -9.00
N VAL A 276 -8.10 15.98 -8.38
CA VAL A 276 -8.69 17.14 -9.06
C VAL A 276 -7.78 17.65 -10.20
N GLN A 277 -6.47 17.69 -9.98
CA GLN A 277 -5.51 18.07 -11.04
C GLN A 277 -5.53 17.07 -12.20
N CYS A 278 -5.52 15.77 -11.91
CA CYS A 278 -5.58 14.72 -12.91
C CYS A 278 -6.85 14.84 -13.76
N LEU A 279 -8.02 15.03 -13.14
CA LEU A 279 -9.30 15.13 -13.84
C LEU A 279 -9.34 16.34 -14.78
N ASN A 280 -8.75 17.47 -14.39
CA ASN A 280 -8.66 18.67 -15.24
C ASN A 280 -7.68 18.53 -16.41
N GLN A 281 -6.60 17.77 -16.24
CA GLN A 281 -5.52 17.63 -17.23
C GLN A 281 -5.62 16.36 -18.08
N MET A 282 -6.64 15.51 -17.88
CA MET A 282 -6.72 14.21 -18.55
C MET A 282 -6.77 14.33 -20.08
N PRO A 283 -5.78 13.76 -20.80
CA PRO A 283 -5.78 13.78 -22.26
C PRO A 283 -6.72 12.69 -22.83
N SER A 284 -7.28 12.97 -24.00
CA SER A 284 -7.86 11.94 -24.87
C SER A 284 -6.73 11.15 -25.54
N GLY A 285 -6.82 9.82 -25.59
CA GLY A 285 -5.76 9.00 -26.18
C GLY A 285 -5.96 7.51 -26.02
N ILE A 286 -4.96 6.74 -26.42
CA ILE A 286 -4.92 5.28 -26.31
C ILE A 286 -4.55 4.90 -24.86
N ILE A 287 -5.13 3.81 -24.35
CA ILE A 287 -4.97 3.31 -22.98
C ILE A 287 -3.97 2.16 -22.83
N LYS A 288 -3.49 1.63 -23.95
CA LYS A 288 -2.56 0.50 -24.04
C LYS A 288 -1.43 0.89 -24.97
N ALA A 289 -0.24 0.34 -24.71
CA ALA A 289 0.87 0.47 -25.63
C ALA A 289 0.49 -0.04 -27.03
N ASP A 290 1.04 0.59 -28.08
CA ASP A 290 0.73 0.26 -29.48
C ASP A 290 1.29 -1.10 -29.91
N ASP A 291 2.18 -1.68 -29.10
CA ASP A 291 2.78 -3.00 -29.30
C ASP A 291 1.78 -4.14 -29.09
N ARG A 292 1.29 -4.68 -30.20
CA ARG A 292 0.33 -5.81 -30.23
C ARG A 292 0.89 -7.14 -29.74
N LYS A 293 2.23 -7.25 -29.62
CA LYS A 293 2.91 -8.42 -29.04
C LYS A 293 2.89 -8.42 -27.52
N LEU A 294 2.60 -7.27 -26.90
CA LEU A 294 2.48 -7.11 -25.46
C LEU A 294 1.01 -6.98 -25.06
N CYS A 295 0.30 -6.08 -25.72
CA CYS A 295 -1.09 -5.74 -25.41
C CYS A 295 -2.07 -6.47 -26.34
N PRO A 296 -3.14 -7.09 -25.80
CA PRO A 296 -4.13 -7.75 -26.63
C PRO A 296 -4.90 -6.72 -27.48
N PRO A 297 -5.22 -7.06 -28.75
CA PRO A 297 -5.97 -6.17 -29.63
C PRO A 297 -7.43 -5.97 -29.15
N SER A 298 -8.08 -4.91 -29.64
CA SER A 298 -9.50 -4.69 -29.39
C SER A 298 -10.36 -5.83 -29.97
N ARG A 299 -11.50 -6.12 -29.32
CA ARG A 299 -12.40 -7.21 -29.75
C ARG A 299 -12.96 -7.01 -31.16
N SER A 300 -13.19 -5.77 -31.59
CA SER A 300 -13.64 -5.47 -32.95
C SER A 300 -12.57 -5.83 -33.97
N ARG A 301 -11.32 -5.42 -33.73
CA ARG A 301 -10.18 -5.71 -34.60
C ARG A 301 -9.86 -7.20 -34.64
N MET A 302 -9.92 -7.87 -33.50
CA MET A 302 -9.69 -9.32 -33.39
C MET A 302 -10.55 -10.14 -34.35
N LYS A 303 -11.81 -9.76 -34.53
CA LYS A 303 -12.77 -10.48 -35.39
C LYS A 303 -12.60 -10.19 -36.88
N LEU A 304 -11.92 -9.09 -37.23
CA LEU A 304 -11.82 -8.60 -38.60
C LEU A 304 -10.45 -8.88 -39.23
N SER A 305 -9.36 -8.82 -38.45
CA SER A 305 -8.00 -9.01 -38.97
C SER A 305 -7.46 -10.42 -38.70
N MET A 306 -6.70 -10.98 -39.65
CA MET A 306 -5.93 -12.21 -39.41
C MET A 306 -4.71 -11.94 -38.52
N GLU A 307 -4.06 -10.79 -38.64
CA GLU A 307 -2.89 -10.39 -37.83
C GLU A 307 -3.18 -10.34 -36.32
N SER A 308 -4.44 -10.34 -35.90
CA SER A 308 -4.82 -10.47 -34.49
C SER A 308 -4.71 -11.89 -33.92
N ILE A 309 -4.05 -12.81 -34.62
CA ILE A 309 -3.56 -14.09 -34.05
C ILE A 309 -2.78 -13.87 -32.76
N HIS A 310 -2.12 -12.72 -32.59
CA HIS A 310 -1.46 -12.34 -31.34
C HIS A 310 -2.36 -12.45 -30.10
N HIS A 311 -3.69 -12.29 -30.24
CA HIS A 311 -4.61 -12.56 -29.13
C HIS A 311 -4.51 -14.01 -28.64
N PHE A 312 -4.46 -14.98 -29.55
CA PHE A 312 -4.36 -16.40 -29.21
C PHE A 312 -3.01 -16.71 -28.55
N GLU A 313 -1.89 -16.23 -29.11
CA GLU A 313 -0.55 -16.41 -28.57
C GLU A 313 -0.41 -15.81 -27.16
N LEU A 314 -0.89 -14.57 -26.95
CA LEU A 314 -0.82 -13.87 -25.67
C LEU A 314 -1.56 -14.59 -24.53
N TYR A 315 -2.70 -15.23 -24.82
CA TYR A 315 -3.49 -15.90 -23.78
C TYR A 315 -3.12 -17.38 -23.58
N THR A 316 -2.45 -18.00 -24.55
CA THR A 316 -1.99 -19.39 -24.45
C THR A 316 -0.56 -19.47 -23.93
N GLU A 317 0.38 -18.84 -24.63
CA GLU A 317 1.80 -18.82 -24.29
C GLU A 317 2.15 -17.61 -23.42
N GLY A 318 1.61 -16.42 -23.72
CA GLY A 318 2.02 -15.17 -23.10
C GLY A 318 3.21 -14.51 -23.82
N PHE A 319 3.53 -13.28 -23.42
CA PHE A 319 4.68 -12.55 -23.98
C PHE A 319 5.98 -13.00 -23.30
N SER A 320 7.06 -13.10 -24.09
CA SER A 320 8.40 -13.32 -23.59
C SER A 320 9.03 -12.00 -23.13
N VAL A 321 9.76 -12.05 -22.02
CA VAL A 321 10.47 -10.89 -21.47
C VAL A 321 11.97 -11.15 -21.62
N PRO A 322 12.77 -10.19 -22.10
CA PRO A 322 14.22 -10.33 -22.22
C PRO A 322 14.89 -10.84 -20.93
N ALA A 323 16.03 -11.51 -21.07
CA ALA A 323 16.79 -12.00 -19.93
C ALA A 323 17.49 -10.84 -19.22
N SER A 324 16.94 -10.41 -18.09
CA SER A 324 17.46 -9.32 -17.27
C SER A 324 16.86 -9.37 -15.86
N SER A 325 17.42 -8.54 -14.97
CA SER A 325 16.87 -8.36 -13.62
C SER A 325 16.61 -6.87 -13.37
N THR A 326 15.50 -6.57 -12.69
CA THR A 326 15.12 -5.21 -12.33
C THR A 326 14.63 -5.16 -10.88
N TYR A 327 14.95 -4.06 -10.21
CA TYR A 327 14.30 -3.66 -8.97
C TYR A 327 13.53 -2.38 -9.24
N THR A 328 12.22 -2.40 -9.03
CA THR A 328 11.38 -1.22 -9.18
C THR A 328 10.58 -1.00 -7.92
N ALA A 329 10.68 0.22 -7.40
CA ALA A 329 9.97 0.64 -6.21
C ALA A 329 8.97 1.74 -6.54
N VAL A 330 7.86 1.72 -5.83
CA VAL A 330 6.73 2.62 -5.97
C VAL A 330 6.30 3.03 -4.57
N GLU A 331 5.89 4.30 -4.39
CA GLU A 331 5.35 4.75 -3.11
C GLU A 331 3.92 4.22 -2.96
N ALA A 332 3.76 3.08 -2.29
CA ALA A 332 2.47 2.61 -1.80
C ALA A 332 2.05 3.48 -0.58
N PRO A 333 0.77 3.49 -0.18
CA PRO A 333 0.32 4.30 0.95
C PRO A 333 1.02 3.94 2.28
N LYS A 334 1.49 2.70 2.40
CA LYS A 334 2.26 2.22 3.54
C LYS A 334 3.74 2.58 3.48
N GLY A 335 4.27 2.83 2.29
CA GLY A 335 5.66 3.19 2.04
C GLY A 335 6.21 2.56 0.77
N GLU A 336 7.50 2.30 0.75
CA GLU A 336 8.21 1.81 -0.42
C GLU A 336 7.87 0.34 -0.68
N PHE A 337 7.00 0.11 -1.67
CA PHE A 337 6.70 -1.22 -2.16
C PHE A 337 7.58 -1.51 -3.37
N GLY A 338 8.42 -2.55 -3.26
CA GLY A 338 9.39 -2.90 -4.28
C GLY A 338 9.15 -4.29 -4.86
N VAL A 339 9.33 -4.42 -6.17
CA VAL A 339 9.33 -5.72 -6.85
C VAL A 339 10.69 -5.94 -7.49
N PHE A 340 11.36 -7.03 -7.10
CA PHE A 340 12.56 -7.51 -7.75
C PHE A 340 12.20 -8.68 -8.68
N LEU A 341 12.30 -8.45 -9.98
CA LEU A 341 12.00 -9.45 -11.00
C LEU A 341 13.29 -9.91 -11.69
N VAL A 342 13.40 -11.22 -11.88
CA VAL A 342 14.44 -11.85 -12.70
C VAL A 342 13.76 -12.63 -13.82
N SER A 343 14.15 -12.33 -15.05
CA SER A 343 13.69 -13.01 -16.25
C SER A 343 14.84 -13.79 -16.91
N ASN A 344 14.55 -14.98 -17.42
CA ASN A 344 15.50 -15.82 -18.18
C ASN A 344 15.25 -15.79 -19.69
N GLY A 345 14.50 -14.81 -20.22
CA GLY A 345 14.09 -14.80 -21.62
C GLY A 345 12.79 -15.56 -21.91
N SER A 346 12.16 -16.14 -20.87
CA SER A 346 10.92 -16.90 -20.97
C SER A 346 9.65 -16.03 -20.80
N ASN A 347 8.50 -16.63 -21.03
CA ASN A 347 7.15 -16.09 -20.74
C ASN A 347 6.75 -16.16 -19.25
N ARG A 348 7.56 -16.82 -18.43
CA ARG A 348 7.40 -16.94 -16.98
C ARG A 348 8.56 -16.23 -16.27
N PRO A 349 8.30 -15.53 -15.15
CA PRO A 349 9.36 -14.96 -14.33
C PRO A 349 10.16 -16.09 -13.69
N TYR A 350 11.49 -15.99 -13.74
CA TYR A 350 12.37 -16.95 -13.09
C TYR A 350 12.35 -16.79 -11.57
N ARG A 351 12.35 -15.53 -11.11
CA ARG A 351 12.21 -15.19 -9.70
C ARG A 351 11.47 -13.87 -9.57
N CYS A 352 10.52 -13.82 -8.63
CA CYS A 352 9.86 -12.59 -8.21
C CYS A 352 9.98 -12.48 -6.70
N LYS A 353 10.72 -11.49 -6.22
CA LYS A 353 10.83 -11.16 -4.79
C LYS A 353 10.10 -9.85 -4.54
N ILE A 354 9.21 -9.84 -3.57
CA ILE A 354 8.47 -8.63 -3.19
C ILE A 354 9.11 -8.08 -1.91
N ARG A 355 9.43 -6.78 -1.90
CA ARG A 355 9.81 -6.02 -0.70
C ARG A 355 8.56 -5.32 -0.18
N ALA A 356 8.09 -5.74 0.99
CA ALA A 356 6.93 -5.12 1.64
C ALA A 356 7.42 -4.07 2.63
N PRO A 357 6.78 -2.90 2.68
CA PRO A 357 7.03 -1.94 3.75
C PRO A 357 6.66 -2.54 5.12
N GLY A 358 5.51 -3.23 5.23
CA GLY A 358 5.03 -3.77 6.50
C GLY A 358 5.97 -4.81 7.14
N PHE A 359 6.73 -5.56 6.33
CA PHE A 359 7.72 -6.52 6.84
C PHE A 359 8.89 -5.82 7.54
N ALA A 360 9.42 -4.75 6.93
CA ALA A 360 10.48 -3.95 7.54
C ALA A 360 9.96 -3.21 8.78
N HIS A 361 8.74 -2.70 8.74
CA HIS A 361 8.12 -2.04 9.90
C HIS A 361 8.01 -2.99 11.10
N LEU A 362 7.46 -4.19 10.88
CA LEU A 362 7.24 -5.17 11.94
C LEU A 362 8.55 -5.66 12.61
N GLN A 363 9.67 -5.63 11.90
CA GLN A 363 11.00 -5.90 12.48
C GLN A 363 11.33 -4.92 13.63
N GLY A 364 10.93 -3.64 13.52
CA GLY A 364 11.20 -2.64 14.55
C GLY A 364 10.20 -2.62 15.70
N LEU A 365 9.25 -3.55 15.75
CA LEU A 365 8.22 -3.61 16.80
C LEU A 365 8.85 -3.81 18.19
N ASP A 366 9.86 -4.68 18.33
CA ASP A 366 10.57 -4.90 19.60
C ASP A 366 11.17 -3.61 20.15
N SER A 367 11.89 -2.87 19.31
CA SER A 367 12.51 -1.60 19.71
C SER A 367 11.52 -0.50 20.04
N MET A 368 10.40 -0.40 19.32
CA MET A 368 9.39 0.65 19.58
C MET A 368 8.50 0.33 20.78
N SER A 369 8.36 -0.95 21.14
CA SER A 369 7.52 -1.37 22.26
C SER A 369 8.27 -1.48 23.59
N LYS A 370 9.61 -1.45 23.56
CA LYS A 370 10.43 -1.44 24.77
C LYS A 370 10.07 -0.30 25.70
N HIS A 371 9.92 -0.62 26.97
CA HIS A 371 9.56 0.32 28.04
C HIS A 371 8.15 0.92 27.94
N HIS A 372 7.31 0.42 27.04
CA HIS A 372 5.91 0.82 26.93
C HIS A 372 4.97 -0.18 27.62
N MET A 373 3.72 0.24 27.83
CA MET A 373 2.66 -0.62 28.36
C MET A 373 2.06 -1.50 27.25
N PRO A 374 1.44 -2.65 27.57
CA PRO A 374 0.81 -3.52 26.56
C PRO A 374 -0.29 -2.81 25.76
N ALA A 375 -0.98 -1.84 26.36
CA ALA A 375 -1.97 -1.02 25.67
C ALA A 375 -1.33 -0.13 24.59
N ASP A 376 -0.07 0.24 24.75
CA ASP A 376 0.66 1.08 23.79
C ASP A 376 1.21 0.24 22.64
N VAL A 377 1.52 -1.04 22.88
CA VAL A 377 1.86 -1.99 21.81
C VAL A 377 0.77 -2.05 20.75
N VAL A 378 -0.50 -2.04 21.17
CA VAL A 378 -1.66 -1.99 20.26
C VAL A 378 -1.63 -0.73 19.39
N THR A 379 -1.35 0.45 19.99
CA THR A 379 -1.24 1.70 19.23
C THR A 379 -0.09 1.66 18.24
N ILE A 380 1.06 1.11 18.63
CA ILE A 380 2.24 0.97 17.77
C ILE A 380 1.89 0.12 16.54
N ILE A 381 1.26 -1.05 16.75
CA ILE A 381 0.81 -1.93 15.66
C ILE A 381 -0.12 -1.18 14.69
N GLY A 382 -1.13 -0.48 15.20
CA GLY A 382 -2.06 0.28 14.35
C GLY A 382 -1.38 1.45 13.62
N THR A 383 -0.37 2.10 14.20
CA THR A 383 0.38 3.16 13.50
C THR A 383 1.28 2.65 12.39
N GLN A 384 1.71 1.38 12.44
CA GLN A 384 2.49 0.79 11.36
C GLN A 384 1.64 0.42 10.14
N ASP A 385 0.31 0.34 10.30
CA ASP A 385 -0.62 -0.08 9.25
C ASP A 385 -0.20 -1.43 8.64
N ILE A 386 -0.15 -2.46 9.48
CA ILE A 386 0.31 -3.80 9.07
C ILE A 386 -0.85 -4.57 8.45
N VAL A 387 -0.62 -5.12 7.25
CA VAL A 387 -1.49 -6.13 6.66
C VAL A 387 -0.69 -7.41 6.51
N PHE A 388 -1.13 -8.49 7.14
CA PHE A 388 -0.32 -9.72 7.19
C PHE A 388 -0.14 -10.41 5.83
N GLY A 389 -0.95 -10.09 4.82
CA GLY A 389 -0.75 -10.61 3.46
C GLY A 389 0.55 -10.14 2.79
N GLU A 390 1.03 -8.92 3.10
CA GLU A 390 2.31 -8.45 2.56
C GLU A 390 3.49 -8.87 3.44
N VAL A 391 3.26 -9.17 4.72
CA VAL A 391 4.32 -9.65 5.62
C VAL A 391 4.63 -11.11 5.29
N ASP A 392 3.59 -11.94 5.16
CA ASP A 392 3.68 -13.38 4.93
C ASP A 392 3.44 -13.72 3.45
N ARG A 393 4.50 -13.80 2.63
CA ARG A 393 4.42 -13.99 1.17
C ARG A 393 5.07 -15.25 0.63
#